data_AF-A0A4T0FGH2-F1
#
_entry.id   AF-A0A4T0FGH2-F1
#
_cell.length_a   1.000
_cell.length_b   1.000
_cell.length_c   1.000
_cell.angle_alpha   90.00
_cell.angle_beta   90.00
_cell.angle_gamma   90.00
#
_symmetry.space_group_name_H-M   'P 1'
#
loop_
_entity.id
_entity.type
_entity.pdbx_description
1 polymer ?
#
loop_
_entity_poly.entity_id
_entity_poly.type
_entity_poly.pdbx_seq_one_letter_code
_entity_poly.pdbx_strand_id
1 'polypeptide(L)'
;MATKEDYKLDSLPYYDKEIDSNAHLRDAATKLVEEEMSRSAQRDISSDLGEDRSKKFLASSELLSNELKRAGEGTALDSFDGSRYAMAEPDADSPADWKKSYDSAIIASEYQKLRSSNLELLSALGANSWKLTNYSLDADVRVLEEQAEVIRNRVVDINRLRKSEQTKIGDKLNSLEKSWGGLVSNNLELEVATFALEVELAELAEREQQLRAAQR
;
A
#
# COMPACT_ATOMS: atom_id res chain seq x y z
N MET A 1 17.21 -7.20 -15.19
CA MET A 1 16.23 -8.16 -15.70
C MET A 1 16.39 -9.39 -14.82
N ALA A 2 15.55 -9.55 -13.80
CA ALA A 2 15.73 -10.58 -12.78
C ALA A 2 15.66 -11.97 -13.43
N THR A 3 16.65 -12.83 -13.13
CA THR A 3 16.76 -14.18 -13.69
C THR A 3 15.93 -15.15 -12.87
N LYS A 4 15.58 -16.29 -13.47
CA LYS A 4 14.68 -17.32 -12.94
C LYS A 4 15.11 -17.93 -11.59
N GLU A 5 16.37 -17.73 -11.20
CA GLU A 5 16.97 -18.21 -9.94
C GLU A 5 16.57 -17.37 -8.71
N ASP A 6 16.13 -16.12 -8.90
CA ASP A 6 15.77 -15.21 -7.79
C ASP A 6 14.40 -15.51 -7.16
N TYR A 7 13.58 -16.37 -7.78
CA TYR A 7 12.24 -16.76 -7.29
C TYR A 7 12.28 -18.11 -6.57
N LYS A 8 12.85 -18.13 -5.35
CA LYS A 8 12.67 -19.25 -4.41
C LYS A 8 11.39 -19.14 -3.57
N LEU A 9 10.56 -18.15 -3.84
CA LEU A 9 9.29 -17.88 -3.16
C LEU A 9 8.19 -17.93 -4.22
N ASP A 10 7.68 -19.12 -4.50
CA ASP A 10 6.48 -19.29 -5.32
C ASP A 10 5.27 -19.43 -4.39
N SER A 11 4.26 -18.60 -4.62
CA SER A 11 2.96 -18.68 -3.96
C SER A 11 1.92 -18.35 -5.02
N LEU A 12 0.83 -19.11 -5.08
CA LEU A 12 -0.16 -19.00 -6.16
C LEU A 12 -1.51 -18.47 -5.64
N PRO A 13 -1.64 -17.17 -5.27
CA PRO A 13 -2.86 -16.61 -4.70
C PRO A 13 -4.17 -16.90 -5.46
N TYR A 14 -4.13 -16.98 -6.80
CA TYR A 14 -5.34 -17.28 -7.59
C TYR A 14 -5.75 -18.76 -7.57
N TYR A 15 -4.84 -19.66 -7.18
CA TYR A 15 -5.05 -21.10 -7.06
C TYR A 15 -5.24 -21.52 -5.60
N ASP A 16 -4.35 -21.08 -4.71
CA ASP A 16 -4.30 -21.40 -3.26
C ASP A 16 -5.31 -20.56 -2.45
N LYS A 17 -6.61 -20.83 -2.63
CA LYS A 17 -7.69 -20.07 -1.98
C LYS A 17 -7.94 -20.46 -0.51
N GLU A 18 -7.21 -21.44 0.02
CA GLU A 18 -7.47 -22.01 1.33
C GLU A 18 -7.19 -21.02 2.47
N ILE A 19 -6.18 -20.16 2.31
CA ILE A 19 -5.86 -19.09 3.29
C ILE A 19 -6.98 -18.05 3.34
N ASP A 20 -7.60 -17.73 2.19
CA ASP A 20 -8.71 -16.78 2.11
C ASP A 20 -10.02 -17.38 2.62
N SER A 21 -10.24 -18.69 2.44
CA SER A 21 -11.45 -19.37 2.92
C SER A 21 -11.40 -19.73 4.40
N ASN A 22 -10.22 -20.04 4.95
CA ASN A 22 -10.06 -20.54 6.31
C ASN A 22 -9.28 -19.53 7.19
N ALA A 23 -10.01 -18.72 7.95
CA ALA A 23 -9.41 -17.73 8.86
C ALA A 23 -8.41 -18.34 9.86
N HIS A 24 -8.60 -19.59 10.29
CA HIS A 24 -7.69 -20.29 11.19
C HIS A 24 -6.29 -20.50 10.60
N LEU A 25 -6.16 -20.72 9.28
CA LEU A 25 -4.85 -20.87 8.63
C LEU A 25 -4.08 -19.56 8.63
N ARG A 26 -4.78 -18.44 8.43
CA ARG A 26 -4.21 -17.11 8.51
C ARG A 26 -3.71 -16.80 9.92
N ASP A 27 -4.52 -17.09 10.94
CA ASP A 27 -4.13 -16.90 12.35
C ASP A 27 -2.97 -17.80 12.79
N ALA A 28 -2.90 -19.04 12.28
CA ALA A 28 -1.77 -19.92 12.54
C ALA A 28 -0.49 -19.37 11.90
N ALA A 29 -0.57 -18.91 10.64
CA ALA A 29 0.57 -18.32 9.95
C ALA A 29 1.06 -17.03 10.62
N THR A 30 0.15 -16.15 11.06
CA THR A 30 0.53 -14.90 11.76
C THR A 30 1.22 -15.18 13.09
N LYS A 31 0.76 -16.17 13.86
CA LYS A 31 1.43 -16.59 15.10
C LYS A 31 2.86 -17.08 14.86
N LEU A 32 3.06 -17.91 13.83
CA LEU A 32 4.41 -18.38 13.48
C LEU A 32 5.32 -17.23 13.03
N VAL A 33 4.79 -16.26 12.29
CA VAL A 33 5.52 -15.05 11.91
C VAL A 33 5.89 -14.22 13.14
N GLU A 34 4.98 -14.08 14.11
CA GLU A 34 5.24 -13.34 15.35
C GLU A 34 6.29 -14.02 16.23
N GLU A 35 6.23 -15.35 16.35
CA GLU A 35 7.26 -16.15 17.04
C GLU A 35 8.64 -15.95 16.39
N GLU A 36 8.75 -16.00 15.08
CA GLU A 36 10.00 -15.76 14.38
C GLU A 36 10.46 -14.29 14.47
N MET A 37 9.54 -13.33 14.40
CA MET A 37 9.87 -11.91 14.63
C MET A 37 10.41 -11.68 16.04
N SER A 38 9.89 -12.38 17.06
CA SER A 38 10.37 -12.28 18.44
C SER A 38 11.77 -12.88 18.65
N ARG A 39 12.13 -13.89 17.84
CA ARG A 39 13.44 -14.55 17.87
C ARG A 39 14.48 -13.82 17.03
N SER A 40 14.05 -13.20 15.94
CA SER A 40 14.91 -12.45 15.04
C SER A 40 15.27 -11.09 15.62
N ALA A 41 16.49 -10.62 15.36
CA ALA A 41 16.82 -9.23 15.66
C ALA A 41 16.01 -8.31 14.72
N GLN A 42 15.31 -7.33 15.28
CA GLN A 42 14.62 -6.32 14.47
C GLN A 42 15.62 -5.63 13.56
N ARG A 43 15.43 -5.78 12.25
CA ARG A 43 16.20 -5.05 11.23
C ARG A 43 15.79 -3.58 11.29
N ASP A 44 16.77 -2.69 11.35
CA ASP A 44 16.52 -1.25 11.26
C ASP A 44 16.18 -0.86 9.80
N ILE A 45 14.88 -0.80 9.52
CA ILE A 45 14.32 -0.42 8.22
C ILE A 45 14.43 1.10 8.00
N SER A 46 14.76 1.89 9.04
CA SER A 46 14.90 3.35 8.91
C SER A 46 16.01 3.74 7.93
N SER A 47 17.00 2.87 7.72
CA SER A 47 18.06 3.03 6.72
C SER A 47 17.58 2.81 5.28
N ASP A 48 16.54 1.99 5.06
CA ASP A 48 15.91 1.76 3.75
C ASP A 48 14.93 2.90 3.40
N LEU A 49 14.36 3.58 4.40
CA LEU A 49 13.62 4.81 4.21
C LEU A 49 14.63 5.91 3.87
N GLY A 50 14.78 6.21 2.58
CA GLY A 50 15.66 7.27 2.10
C GLY A 50 15.46 8.59 2.85
N GLU A 51 16.47 9.46 2.84
CA GLU A 51 16.48 10.71 3.61
C GLU A 51 15.16 11.47 3.47
N ASP A 52 14.57 11.79 4.63
CA ASP A 52 13.32 12.53 4.70
C ASP A 52 13.50 13.94 4.12
N ARG A 53 13.09 14.11 2.87
CA ARG A 53 13.20 15.37 2.13
C ARG A 53 12.42 16.49 2.82
N SER A 54 11.38 16.15 3.60
CA SER A 54 10.60 17.15 4.34
C SER A 54 11.45 17.87 5.38
N LYS A 55 12.36 17.16 6.07
CA LYS A 55 13.27 17.76 7.06
C LYS A 55 14.21 18.78 6.42
N LYS A 56 14.70 18.51 5.21
CA LYS A 56 15.58 19.45 4.49
C LYS A 56 14.83 20.71 4.06
N PHE A 57 13.61 20.56 3.55
CA PHE A 57 12.77 21.70 3.16
C PHE A 57 12.36 22.55 4.38
N LEU A 58 11.95 21.92 5.48
CA LEU A 58 11.51 22.62 6.68
C LEU A 58 12.68 23.28 7.43
N ALA A 59 13.90 22.73 7.30
CA ALA A 59 15.12 23.33 7.81
C ALA A 59 15.74 24.39 6.87
N SER A 60 15.22 24.58 5.65
CA SER A 60 15.81 25.54 4.70
C SER A 60 15.48 26.99 5.02
N SER A 61 14.51 27.24 5.90
CA SER A 61 14.09 28.58 6.32
C SER A 61 13.95 28.64 7.84
N GLU A 62 14.50 29.68 8.43
CA GLU A 62 14.38 29.96 9.86
C GLU A 62 12.91 30.06 10.30
N LEU A 63 12.07 30.68 9.47
CA LEU A 63 10.62 30.78 9.69
C LEU A 63 9.98 29.39 9.77
N LEU A 64 10.23 28.51 8.80
CA LEU A 64 9.67 27.15 8.78
C LEU A 64 10.18 26.31 9.95
N SER A 65 11.44 26.47 10.33
CA SER A 65 12.01 25.76 11.48
C SER A 65 11.36 26.18 12.80
N ASN A 66 11.04 27.46 12.96
CA ASN A 66 10.39 28.00 14.14
C ASN A 66 8.91 27.59 14.20
N GLU A 67 8.22 27.58 13.05
CA GLU A 67 6.87 27.05 12.92
C GLU A 67 6.79 25.56 13.27
N LEU A 68 7.79 24.77 12.86
CA LEU A 68 7.88 23.35 13.18
C LEU A 68 8.13 23.11 14.68
N LYS A 69 8.98 23.91 15.32
CA LYS A 69 9.16 23.88 16.78
C LYS A 69 7.87 24.24 17.50
N ARG A 70 7.21 25.34 17.10
CA ARG A 70 5.92 25.77 17.65
C ARG A 70 4.86 24.66 17.54
N ALA A 71 4.72 24.08 16.35
CA ALA A 71 3.79 22.98 16.10
C ALA A 71 4.13 21.73 16.94
N GLY A 72 5.42 21.42 17.11
CA GLY A 72 5.90 20.34 17.98
C GLY A 72 5.60 20.60 19.46
N GLU A 73 5.57 21.86 19.88
CA GLU A 73 5.16 22.30 21.22
C GLU A 73 3.62 22.36 21.37
N GLY A 74 2.86 22.11 20.30
CA GLY A 74 1.40 22.11 20.31
C GLY A 74 0.77 23.50 20.50
N THR A 75 1.54 24.58 20.31
CA THR A 75 1.03 25.95 20.47
C THR A 75 0.26 26.37 19.21
N ALA A 76 -0.98 26.81 19.43
CA ALA A 76 -1.85 27.27 18.35
C ALA A 76 -1.29 28.53 17.70
N LEU A 77 -1.58 28.72 16.41
CA LEU A 77 -1.30 29.97 15.71
C LEU A 77 -2.10 31.10 16.35
N ASP A 78 -1.45 32.26 16.54
CA ASP A 78 -2.16 33.49 16.87
C ASP A 78 -3.19 33.77 15.78
N SER A 79 -4.43 34.00 16.19
CA SER A 79 -5.49 34.40 15.27
C SER A 79 -5.11 35.71 14.59
N PHE A 80 -5.50 35.86 13.32
CA PHE A 80 -5.32 37.11 12.59
C PHE A 80 -5.88 38.30 13.40
N ASP A 81 -5.00 39.23 13.75
CA ASP A 81 -5.38 40.44 14.48
C ASP A 81 -6.02 41.47 13.53
N GLY A 82 -7.35 41.49 13.53
CA GLY A 82 -8.13 42.47 12.79
C GLY A 82 -8.17 43.86 13.45
N SER A 83 -7.67 44.02 14.68
CA SER A 83 -7.76 45.29 15.43
C SER A 83 -7.02 46.43 14.73
N ARG A 84 -5.96 46.12 13.97
CA ARG A 84 -5.24 47.08 13.13
C ARG A 84 -6.15 47.80 12.11
N TYR A 85 -7.18 47.12 11.64
CA TYR A 85 -8.14 47.65 10.66
C TYR A 85 -9.43 48.14 11.31
N ALA A 86 -9.60 47.92 12.61
CA ALA A 86 -10.71 48.50 13.37
C ALA A 86 -10.42 49.99 13.57
N MET A 87 -11.27 50.85 13.03
CA MET A 87 -11.19 52.28 13.24
C MET A 87 -11.61 52.57 14.69
N ALA A 88 -10.65 52.69 15.59
CA ALA A 88 -10.91 53.06 16.98
C ALA A 88 -11.30 54.53 17.07
N GLU A 89 -12.35 54.82 17.84
CA GLU A 89 -12.72 56.19 18.17
C GLU A 89 -11.62 56.79 19.07
N PRO A 90 -11.04 57.94 18.70
CA PRO A 90 -10.00 58.58 19.51
C PRO A 90 -10.61 59.19 20.77
N ASP A 91 -9.86 59.15 21.87
CA ASP A 91 -10.23 59.85 23.10
C ASP A 91 -10.14 61.37 22.90
N ALA A 92 -11.16 62.11 23.34
CA ALA A 92 -11.31 63.54 23.08
C ALA A 92 -10.16 64.38 23.67
N ASP A 93 -9.57 63.91 24.78
CA ASP A 93 -8.55 64.64 25.53
C ASP A 93 -7.11 64.26 25.16
N SER A 94 -6.90 63.32 24.21
CA SER A 94 -5.57 62.82 23.80
C SER A 94 -5.20 63.21 22.36
N PRO A 95 -4.39 64.26 22.14
CA PRO A 95 -3.93 64.66 20.81
C PRO A 95 -3.16 63.56 20.06
N ALA A 96 -2.49 62.67 20.79
CA ALA A 96 -1.74 61.56 20.22
C ALA A 96 -2.66 60.50 19.60
N ASP A 97 -3.82 60.23 20.21
CA ASP A 97 -4.76 59.23 19.71
C ASP A 97 -5.59 59.76 18.55
N TRP A 98 -5.87 61.07 18.53
CA TRP A 98 -6.39 61.76 17.34
C TRP A 98 -5.46 61.63 16.13
N LYS A 99 -4.15 61.81 16.33
CA LYS A 99 -3.18 61.66 15.25
C LYS A 99 -3.14 60.23 14.72
N LYS A 100 -3.13 59.23 15.59
CA LYS A 100 -3.18 57.81 15.19
C LYS A 100 -4.48 57.48 14.43
N SER A 101 -5.62 57.96 14.90
CA SER A 101 -6.91 57.73 14.22
C SER A 101 -6.95 58.42 12.85
N TYR A 102 -6.40 59.62 12.73
CA TYR A 102 -6.26 60.33 11.46
C TYR A 102 -5.37 59.58 10.46
N ASP A 103 -4.19 59.14 10.90
CA ASP A 103 -3.27 58.37 10.05
C ASP A 103 -3.92 57.05 9.59
N SER A 104 -4.62 56.35 10.49
CA SER A 104 -5.41 55.14 10.17
C SER A 104 -6.56 55.43 9.19
N ALA A 105 -7.23 56.57 9.31
CA ALA A 105 -8.30 56.98 8.40
C ALA A 105 -7.79 57.26 6.98
N ILE A 106 -6.62 57.90 6.85
CA ILE A 106 -5.94 58.09 5.56
C ILE A 106 -5.64 56.73 4.93
N ILE A 107 -5.04 55.82 5.70
CA ILE A 107 -4.70 54.48 5.24
C ILE A 107 -5.97 53.75 4.76
N ALA A 108 -7.04 53.76 5.56
CA ALA A 108 -8.31 53.12 5.20
C ALA A 108 -8.93 53.71 3.93
N SER A 109 -8.87 55.04 3.75
CA SER A 109 -9.34 55.73 2.55
C SER A 109 -8.61 55.27 1.29
N GLU A 110 -7.27 55.19 1.35
CA GLU A 110 -6.47 54.71 0.22
C GLU A 110 -6.70 53.23 -0.08
N TYR A 111 -6.83 52.38 0.95
CA TYR A 111 -7.22 50.98 0.76
C TYR A 111 -8.58 50.84 0.09
N GLN A 112 -9.56 51.67 0.47
CA GLN A 112 -10.90 51.63 -0.13
C GLN A 112 -10.88 52.09 -1.60
N LYS A 113 -10.08 53.11 -1.95
CA LYS A 113 -9.86 53.52 -3.34
C LYS A 113 -9.23 52.39 -4.16
N LEU A 114 -8.18 51.77 -3.64
CA LEU A 114 -7.53 50.62 -4.30
C LEU A 114 -8.50 49.45 -4.46
N ARG A 115 -9.30 49.15 -3.43
CA ARG A 115 -10.33 48.11 -3.48
C ARG A 115 -11.39 48.41 -4.53
N SER A 116 -11.83 49.66 -4.68
CA SER A 116 -12.77 50.05 -5.74
C SER A 116 -12.18 49.76 -7.12
N SER A 117 -10.95 50.21 -7.37
CA SER A 117 -10.24 49.96 -8.64
C SER A 117 -10.06 48.46 -8.91
N ASN A 118 -9.67 47.67 -7.90
CA ASN A 118 -9.55 46.22 -8.05
C ASN A 118 -10.90 45.53 -8.31
N LEU A 119 -11.99 46.00 -7.69
CA LEU A 119 -13.34 45.48 -7.93
C LEU A 119 -13.84 45.84 -9.33
N GLU A 120 -13.51 47.04 -9.83
CA GLU A 120 -13.79 47.43 -11.21
C GLU A 120 -13.07 46.50 -12.19
N LEU A 121 -11.77 46.25 -11.99
CA LEU A 121 -11.00 45.28 -12.78
C LEU A 121 -11.58 43.85 -12.68
N LEU A 122 -11.95 43.40 -11.49
CA LEU A 122 -12.55 42.10 -11.27
C LEU A 122 -13.91 41.98 -11.96
N SER A 123 -14.73 43.05 -11.94
CA SER A 123 -16.02 43.07 -12.62
C SER A 123 -15.86 42.98 -14.15
N ALA A 124 -14.82 43.61 -14.70
CA ALA A 124 -14.54 43.61 -16.13
C ALA A 124 -13.91 42.30 -16.63
N LEU A 125 -12.95 41.75 -15.89
CA LEU A 125 -12.10 40.64 -16.36
C LEU A 125 -12.28 39.33 -15.59
N GLY A 126 -12.81 39.38 -14.36
CA GLY A 126 -12.86 38.25 -13.45
C GLY A 126 -13.65 37.07 -14.00
N ALA A 127 -14.83 37.32 -14.57
CA ALA A 127 -15.66 36.26 -15.15
C ALA A 127 -14.97 35.53 -16.32
N ASN A 128 -14.23 36.27 -17.16
CA ASN A 128 -13.51 35.69 -18.29
C ASN A 128 -12.27 34.91 -17.84
N SER A 129 -11.51 35.47 -16.89
CA SER A 129 -10.36 34.80 -16.28
C SER A 129 -10.78 33.47 -15.64
N TRP A 130 -11.87 33.48 -14.86
CA TRP A 130 -12.40 32.28 -14.20
C TRP A 130 -12.84 31.19 -15.19
N LYS A 131 -13.44 31.59 -16.31
CA LYS A 131 -13.81 30.63 -17.37
C LYS A 131 -12.57 30.00 -18.00
N LEU A 132 -11.51 30.77 -18.22
CA LEU A 132 -10.25 30.25 -18.76
C LEU A 132 -9.58 29.28 -17.79
N THR A 133 -9.54 29.61 -16.50
CA THR A 133 -8.99 28.71 -15.48
C THR A 133 -9.80 27.43 -15.37
N ASN A 134 -11.14 27.52 -15.43
CA ASN A 134 -11.99 26.33 -15.44
C ASN A 134 -11.73 25.47 -16.68
N TYR A 135 -11.58 26.06 -17.86
CA TYR A 135 -11.25 25.31 -19.08
C TYR A 135 -9.90 24.59 -18.97
N SER A 136 -8.88 25.25 -18.40
CA SER A 136 -7.58 24.62 -18.12
C SER A 136 -7.72 23.46 -17.13
N LEU A 137 -8.49 23.67 -16.06
CA LEU A 137 -8.70 22.64 -15.04
C LEU A 137 -9.46 21.44 -15.60
N ASP A 138 -10.47 21.66 -16.44
CA ASP A 138 -11.19 20.59 -17.13
C ASP A 138 -10.26 19.80 -18.06
N ALA A 139 -9.30 20.44 -18.71
CA ALA A 139 -8.29 19.77 -19.52
C ALA A 139 -7.36 18.91 -18.65
N ASP A 140 -6.88 19.44 -17.52
CA ASP A 140 -6.02 18.71 -16.58
C ASP A 140 -6.74 17.49 -15.99
N VAL A 141 -8.01 17.64 -15.62
CA VAL A 141 -8.86 16.54 -15.13
C VAL A 141 -8.94 15.43 -16.17
N ARG A 142 -9.22 15.76 -17.44
CA ARG A 142 -9.30 14.75 -18.51
C ARG A 142 -7.99 13.99 -18.69
N VAL A 143 -6.85 14.67 -18.63
CA VAL A 143 -5.53 14.03 -18.74
C VAL A 143 -5.29 13.07 -17.56
N LEU A 144 -5.63 13.49 -16.34
CA LEU A 144 -5.49 12.64 -15.16
C LEU A 144 -6.43 11.44 -15.19
N GLU A 145 -7.66 11.61 -15.66
CA GLU A 145 -8.63 10.53 -15.86
C GLU A 145 -8.11 9.52 -16.89
N GLU A 146 -7.59 9.98 -18.03
CA GLU A 146 -7.01 9.11 -19.06
C GLU A 146 -5.81 8.32 -18.50
N GLN A 147 -4.91 8.97 -17.78
CA GLN A 147 -3.77 8.30 -17.13
C GLN A 147 -4.25 7.26 -16.10
N ALA A 148 -5.27 7.57 -15.32
CA ALA A 148 -5.84 6.65 -14.35
C ALA A 148 -6.49 5.42 -15.03
N GLU A 149 -7.19 5.63 -16.16
CA GLU A 149 -7.74 4.53 -16.97
C GLU A 149 -6.62 3.64 -17.53
N VAL A 150 -5.56 4.22 -18.09
CA VAL A 150 -4.41 3.46 -18.61
C VAL A 150 -3.78 2.60 -17.52
N ILE A 151 -3.56 3.16 -16.32
CA ILE A 151 -2.99 2.42 -15.20
C ILE A 151 -3.95 1.32 -14.74
N ARG A 152 -5.25 1.59 -14.63
CA ARG A 152 -6.25 0.58 -14.25
C ARG A 152 -6.31 -0.57 -15.26
N ASN A 153 -6.32 -0.29 -16.55
CA ASN A 153 -6.28 -1.30 -17.60
C ASN A 153 -5.01 -2.15 -17.52
N ARG A 154 -3.85 -1.52 -17.32
CA ARG A 154 -2.58 -2.23 -17.14
C ARG A 154 -2.58 -3.14 -15.91
N VAL A 155 -3.17 -2.71 -14.79
CA VAL A 155 -3.31 -3.53 -13.59
C VAL A 155 -4.21 -4.74 -13.87
N VAL A 156 -5.34 -4.54 -14.57
CA VAL A 156 -6.25 -5.62 -14.96
C VAL A 156 -5.56 -6.61 -15.89
N ASP A 157 -4.81 -6.15 -16.88
CA ASP A 157 -4.09 -7.02 -17.82
C ASP A 157 -3.02 -7.86 -17.11
N ILE A 158 -2.24 -7.25 -16.21
CA ILE A 158 -1.25 -7.96 -15.39
C ILE A 158 -1.94 -9.01 -14.52
N ASN A 159 -3.04 -8.66 -13.86
CA ASN A 159 -3.79 -9.59 -13.01
C ASN A 159 -4.41 -10.73 -13.83
N ARG A 160 -4.89 -10.45 -15.04
CA ARG A 160 -5.40 -11.46 -15.96
C ARG A 160 -4.30 -12.44 -16.40
N LEU A 161 -3.12 -11.92 -16.75
CA LEU A 161 -1.97 -12.74 -17.11
C LEU A 161 -1.53 -13.63 -15.93
N ARG A 162 -1.35 -13.02 -14.75
CA ARG A 162 -1.02 -13.74 -13.51
C ARG A 162 -2.01 -14.84 -13.20
N LYS A 163 -3.31 -14.55 -13.28
CA LYS A 163 -4.36 -15.55 -13.05
C LYS A 163 -4.24 -16.72 -14.02
N SER A 164 -4.08 -16.46 -15.31
CA SER A 164 -3.91 -17.50 -16.33
C SER A 164 -2.67 -18.36 -16.09
N GLU A 165 -1.54 -17.76 -15.74
CA GLU A 165 -0.30 -18.49 -15.45
C GLU A 165 -0.45 -19.36 -14.20
N GLN A 166 -0.97 -18.80 -13.10
CA GLN A 166 -1.14 -19.51 -11.84
C GLN A 166 -2.14 -20.67 -11.97
N THR A 167 -3.26 -20.50 -12.70
CA THR A 167 -4.21 -21.60 -12.91
C THR A 167 -3.58 -22.74 -13.73
N LYS A 168 -2.79 -22.42 -14.77
CA LYS A 168 -2.09 -23.44 -15.57
C LYS A 168 -1.06 -24.21 -14.76
N ILE A 169 -0.32 -23.52 -13.90
CA ILE A 169 0.67 -24.14 -13.01
C ILE A 169 -0.05 -25.01 -11.97
N GLY A 170 -1.14 -24.50 -11.39
CA GLY A 170 -1.99 -25.25 -10.45
C GLY A 170 -2.56 -26.54 -11.05
N ASP A 171 -3.07 -26.50 -12.29
CA ASP A 171 -3.55 -27.70 -12.99
C ASP A 171 -2.42 -28.73 -13.18
N LYS A 172 -1.20 -28.26 -13.49
CA LYS A 172 -0.02 -29.12 -13.60
C LYS A 172 0.35 -29.72 -12.24
N LEU A 173 0.31 -28.95 -11.16
CA LEU A 173 0.55 -29.43 -9.80
C LEU A 173 -0.45 -30.54 -9.43
N ASN A 174 -1.75 -30.32 -9.68
CA ASN A 174 -2.79 -31.32 -9.43
C ASN A 174 -2.55 -32.61 -10.24
N SER A 175 -2.11 -32.50 -11.50
CA SER A 175 -1.77 -33.68 -12.31
C SER A 175 -0.58 -34.46 -11.74
N LEU A 176 0.44 -33.75 -11.25
CA LEU A 176 1.63 -34.35 -10.62
C LEU A 176 1.28 -34.99 -9.29
N GLU A 177 0.44 -34.34 -8.48
CA GLU A 177 -0.05 -34.87 -7.20
C GLU A 177 -0.86 -36.16 -7.40
N LYS A 178 -1.76 -36.20 -8.38
CA LYS A 178 -2.50 -37.43 -8.73
C LYS A 178 -1.56 -38.53 -9.22
N SER A 179 -0.60 -38.21 -10.08
CA SER A 179 0.40 -39.18 -10.53
C SER A 179 1.23 -39.70 -9.37
N TRP A 180 1.63 -38.84 -8.44
CA TRP A 180 2.37 -39.21 -7.26
C TRP A 180 1.55 -40.12 -6.34
N GLY A 181 0.31 -39.75 -6.00
CA GLY A 181 -0.59 -40.58 -5.21
C GLY A 181 -0.86 -41.95 -5.85
N GLY A 182 -1.01 -41.99 -7.18
CA GLY A 182 -1.14 -43.24 -7.92
C GLY A 182 0.12 -44.10 -7.87
N LEU A 183 1.31 -43.50 -8.02
CA LEU A 183 2.59 -44.23 -7.90
C LEU A 183 2.79 -44.80 -6.48
N VAL A 184 2.44 -44.03 -5.45
CA VAL A 184 2.50 -44.48 -4.06
C VAL A 184 1.54 -45.64 -3.82
N SER A 185 0.28 -45.53 -4.29
CA SER A 185 -0.71 -46.63 -4.17
C SER A 185 -0.24 -47.89 -4.91
N ASN A 186 0.22 -47.73 -6.16
CA ASN A 186 0.71 -48.85 -6.95
C ASN A 186 1.92 -49.53 -6.31
N ASN A 187 2.83 -48.75 -5.72
CA ASN A 187 3.99 -49.31 -5.03
C ASN A 187 3.57 -50.10 -3.79
N LEU A 188 2.63 -49.58 -3.00
CA LEU A 188 2.07 -50.28 -1.85
C LEU A 188 1.35 -51.57 -2.26
N GLU A 189 0.54 -51.52 -3.32
CA GLU A 189 -0.16 -52.70 -3.86
C GLU A 189 0.82 -53.77 -4.34
N LEU A 190 1.92 -53.37 -4.98
CA LEU A 190 3.00 -54.28 -5.37
C LEU A 190 3.70 -54.90 -4.16
N GLU A 191 4.03 -54.12 -3.14
CA GLU A 191 4.64 -54.64 -1.90
C GLU A 191 3.74 -55.67 -1.21
N VAL A 192 2.43 -55.39 -1.11
CA VAL A 192 1.45 -56.33 -0.55
C VAL A 192 1.35 -57.60 -1.40
N ALA A 193 1.32 -57.48 -2.72
CA ALA A 193 1.27 -58.64 -3.62
C ALA A 193 2.56 -59.49 -3.52
N THR A 194 3.73 -58.86 -3.44
CA THR A 194 5.00 -59.58 -3.25
C THR A 194 5.02 -60.33 -1.92
N PHE A 195 4.55 -59.70 -0.84
CA PHE A 195 4.46 -60.35 0.46
C PHE A 195 3.50 -61.55 0.44
N ALA A 196 2.35 -61.42 -0.21
CA ALA A 196 1.40 -62.54 -0.35
C ALA A 196 2.02 -63.71 -1.13
N LEU A 197 2.73 -63.44 -2.22
CA LEU A 197 3.44 -64.46 -3.01
C LEU A 197 4.57 -65.12 -2.21
N GLU A 198 5.30 -64.37 -1.39
CA GLU A 198 6.33 -64.92 -0.50
C GLU A 198 5.73 -65.89 0.53
N VAL A 199 4.57 -65.58 1.10
CA VAL A 199 3.84 -66.47 2.01
C VAL A 199 3.39 -67.74 1.28
N GLU A 200 2.79 -67.63 0.10
CA GLU A 200 2.38 -68.80 -0.69
C GLU A 200 3.57 -69.69 -1.07
N LEU A 201 4.71 -69.09 -1.45
CA LEU A 201 5.94 -69.82 -1.74
C LEU A 201 6.48 -70.56 -0.51
N ALA A 202 6.42 -69.94 0.66
CA ALA A 202 6.82 -70.59 1.92
C ALA A 202 5.94 -71.81 2.23
N GLU A 203 4.62 -71.69 2.10
CA GLU A 203 3.68 -72.80 2.29
C GLU A 203 3.93 -73.95 1.30
N LEU A 204 4.17 -73.63 0.03
CA LEU A 204 4.47 -74.64 -1.00
C LEU A 204 5.80 -75.34 -0.73
N ALA A 205 6.82 -74.60 -0.29
CA ALA A 205 8.12 -75.17 0.08
C ALA A 205 8.01 -76.13 1.27
N GLU A 206 7.20 -75.79 2.29
CA GLU A 206 6.91 -76.70 3.40
C GLU A 206 6.20 -77.99 2.92
N ARG A 207 5.20 -77.88 2.05
CA ARG A 207 4.51 -79.05 1.48
C ARG A 207 5.46 -79.93 0.66
N GLU A 208 6.34 -79.34 -0.14
CA GLU A 208 7.34 -80.08 -0.91
C GLU A 208 8.29 -80.85 0.00
N GLN A 209 8.76 -80.23 1.09
CA GLN A 209 9.59 -80.90 2.09
C GLN A 209 8.87 -82.07 2.75
N GLN A 210 7.60 -81.90 3.13
CA GLN A 210 6.77 -82.97 3.70
C GLN A 210 6.59 -84.15 2.74
N LEU A 211 6.30 -83.89 1.46
CA LEU A 211 6.16 -84.93 0.44
C LEU A 211 7.48 -85.67 0.18
N ARG A 212 8.61 -84.94 0.13
CA ARG A 212 9.93 -85.54 0.00
C ARG A 212 10.31 -86.40 1.21
N ALA A 213 9.90 -85.99 2.41
CA ALA A 213 10.08 -86.78 3.63
C ALA A 213 9.20 -88.04 3.63
N ALA A 214 8.00 -87.99 3.05
CA ALA A 214 7.08 -89.13 2.94
C ALA A 214 7.45 -90.15 1.84
N GLN A 215 8.32 -89.77 0.88
CA GLN A 215 8.82 -90.65 -0.19
C GLN A 215 10.15 -91.36 0.16
N ARG A 216 10.73 -91.08 1.32
CA ARG A 216 11.89 -91.80 1.88
C ARG A 216 11.44 -92.81 2.92
#